data_AF-M1LT61-F1
#
_entry.id   AF-M1LT61-F1
#
_cell.length_a   1.000
_cell.length_b   1.000
_cell.length_c   1.000
_cell.angle_alpha   90.00
_cell.angle_beta   90.00
_cell.angle_gamma   90.00
#
_symmetry.space_group_name_H-M   'P 1'
#
loop_
_entity.id
_entity.type
_entity.pdbx_description
1 polymer ?
#
loop_
_entity_poly.entity_id
_entity_poly.type
_entity_poly.pdbx_seq_one_letter_code
_entity_poly.pdbx_strand_id
1 'polypeptide(L)' 'MGEYRYYICKKCSNLVVSIKNSAGKMICCGEPMNRLTNDAMEASWQKNIPIFTYENGVAKLGVDSSILPMIEEYSTKWIF' A
#
# COMPACT_ATOMS: atom_id res chain seq x y z
N MET A 1 7.49 -16.53 -6.98
CA MET A 1 7.58 -15.07 -6.74
C MET A 1 7.58 -14.84 -5.24
N GLY A 2 8.51 -14.04 -4.72
CA GLY A 2 8.51 -13.66 -3.30
C GLY A 2 7.35 -12.70 -3.00
N GLU A 3 6.72 -12.85 -1.84
CA GLU A 3 5.66 -11.94 -1.38
C GLU A 3 6.27 -10.56 -1.06
N TYR A 4 5.74 -9.48 -1.65
CA TYR A 4 6.10 -8.13 -1.22
C TYR A 4 5.59 -7.88 0.20
N ARG A 5 6.46 -7.42 1.10
CA ARG A 5 6.07 -7.03 2.46
C ARG A 5 6.27 -5.54 2.66
N TYR A 6 5.23 -4.86 3.13
CA TYR A 6 5.24 -3.42 3.36
C TYR A 6 5.46 -3.13 4.84
N TYR A 7 6.23 -2.08 5.15
CA TYR A 7 6.52 -1.67 6.51
C TYR A 7 6.47 -0.15 6.65
N ILE A 8 5.97 0.32 7.80
CA ILE A 8 5.91 1.74 8.14
C ILE A 8 6.63 2.02 9.47
N CYS A 9 7.41 3.09 9.52
CA CYS A 9 7.93 3.62 10.77
C CYS A 9 6.86 4.51 11.43
N LYS A 10 6.47 4.21 12.67
CA LYS A 10 5.48 5.01 13.41
C LYS A 10 6.00 6.37 13.89
N LYS A 11 7.32 6.59 13.88
CA LYS A 11 7.94 7.86 14.32
C LYS A 11 8.09 8.88 13.20
N CYS A 12 8.69 8.48 12.08
CA CYS A 12 8.97 9.38 10.95
C CYS A 12 8.09 9.13 9.72
N SER A 13 7.15 8.18 9.81
CA SER A 13 6.24 7.82 8.71
C SER A 13 6.92 7.27 7.45
N ASN A 14 8.20 6.86 7.54
CA ASN A 14 8.90 6.23 6.43
C ASN A 14 8.24 4.91 6.02
N LEU A 15 7.98 4.73 4.72
CA LEU A 15 7.31 3.57 4.13
C LEU A 15 8.29 2.83 3.23
N VAL A 16 8.41 1.52 3.41
CA VAL A 16 9.34 0.68 2.65
C VAL A 16 8.67 -0.62 2.19
N VAL A 17 9.08 -1.12 1.03
CA VAL A 17 8.67 -2.42 0.48
C VAL A 17 9.86 -3.37 0.41
N SER A 18 9.70 -4.59 0.89
CA SER A 18 10.70 -5.64 0.77
C SER A 18 10.46 -6.43 -0.52
N ILE A 19 11.41 -6.37 -1.45
CA ILE A 19 11.37 -7.12 -2.73
C ILE A 19 11.83 -8.58 -2.52
N LYS A 20 12.78 -8.79 -1.61
CA LYS A 20 13.24 -10.12 -1.20
C LYS A 20 13.26 -10.21 0.31
N ASN A 21 12.50 -11.17 0.81
CA ASN A 21 12.31 -11.38 2.23
C ASN A 21 13.49 -12.11 2.87
N SER A 22 13.91 -11.62 4.03
CA SER A 22 14.84 -12.30 4.94
C SER A 22 14.23 -12.39 6.35
N ALA A 23 14.90 -13.11 7.24
CA ALA A 23 14.53 -13.22 8.66
C ALA A 23 14.91 -11.98 9.49
N GLY A 24 15.64 -11.02 8.90
CA GLY A 24 16.05 -9.79 9.57
C GLY A 24 14.86 -8.88 9.89
N LYS A 25 14.97 -8.13 11.00
CA LYS A 25 14.04 -7.05 11.34
C LYS A 25 14.44 -5.78 10.61
N MET A 26 13.49 -5.09 9.99
CA MET A 26 13.72 -3.75 9.45
C MET A 26 13.66 -2.73 10.59
N ILE A 27 14.69 -1.90 10.72
CA ILE A 27 14.83 -0.91 11.78
C ILE A 27 14.79 0.49 11.18
N CYS A 28 14.00 1.38 11.76
CA CYS A 28 13.98 2.80 11.44
C CYS A 28 13.80 3.61 12.73
N CYS A 29 14.51 4.72 12.88
CA CYS A 29 14.51 5.54 14.11
C CYS A 29 14.83 4.74 15.40
N GLY A 30 15.73 3.76 15.28
CA GLY A 30 16.18 2.91 16.39
C GLY A 30 15.22 1.79 16.80
N GLU A 31 14.07 1.64 16.13
CA GLU A 31 13.05 0.65 16.49
C GLU A 31 12.62 -0.23 15.30
N PRO A 32 12.13 -1.46 15.55
CA PRO A 32 11.53 -2.29 14.52
C PRO A 32 10.34 -1.61 13.84
N MET A 33 10.35 -1.58 12.51
CA MET A 33 9.22 -1.07 11.72
C MET A 33 8.01 -1.99 11.82
N ASN A 34 6.81 -1.42 11.74
CA ASN A 34 5.55 -2.18 11.74
C ASN A 34 5.28 -2.74 10.35
N ARG A 35 5.11 -4.06 10.23
CA ARG A 35 4.60 -4.68 8.99
C ARG A 35 3.14 -4.25 8.80
N LEU A 36 2.82 -3.75 7.61
CA LEU A 36 1.44 -3.55 7.18
C LEU A 36 0.95 -4.90 6.66
N THR A 37 -0.05 -5.47 7.33
CA THR A 37 -0.81 -6.62 6.83
C THR A 37 -2.12 -6.12 6.24
N ASN A 38 -2.67 -6.86 5.26
CA ASN A 38 -3.92 -6.49 4.61
C ASN A 38 -5.15 -6.71 5.50
N ASP A 39 -4.98 -6.88 6.81
CA ASP A 39 -6.01 -7.36 7.73
C ASP A 39 -6.99 -6.26 8.20
N ALA A 40 -6.96 -5.08 7.58
CA ALA A 40 -7.96 -4.02 7.77
C ALA A 40 -9.09 -4.06 6.71
N MET A 41 -9.17 -5.14 5.94
CA MET A 41 -10.02 -5.21 4.75
C MET A 41 -11.49 -5.59 5.03
N GLU A 42 -11.99 -5.62 6.27
CA GLU A 42 -13.43 -5.78 6.54
C GLU A 42 -14.20 -4.45 6.61
N ALA A 43 -13.54 -3.30 6.73
CA ALA A 43 -14.25 -2.03 6.89
C ALA A 43 -14.70 -1.36 5.58
N SER A 44 -14.37 -1.92 4.40
CA SER A 44 -14.46 -1.18 3.14
C SER A 44 -14.57 -2.07 1.88
N TRP A 45 -15.36 -3.14 1.90
CA TRP A 45 -15.47 -4.12 0.80
C TRP A 45 -15.82 -3.57 -0.59
N GLN A 46 -16.22 -2.29 -0.71
CA GLN A 46 -16.49 -1.66 -2.01
C GLN A 46 -15.65 -0.41 -2.34
N LYS A 47 -14.80 0.10 -1.44
CA LYS A 47 -14.34 1.52 -1.56
C LYS A 47 -12.89 1.76 -1.95
N ASN A 48 -12.05 0.73 -2.13
CA ASN A 48 -10.63 0.90 -2.47
C ASN A 48 -10.10 -0.16 -3.46
N ILE A 49 -10.96 -0.84 -4.21
CA ILE A 49 -10.51 -1.87 -5.16
C ILE A 49 -9.91 -1.17 -6.39
N PRO A 50 -8.63 -1.43 -6.74
CA PRO A 50 -8.04 -0.90 -7.96
C PRO A 50 -8.75 -1.46 -9.19
N ILE A 51 -9.08 -0.59 -10.14
CA ILE A 51 -9.58 -0.96 -11.46
C ILE A 51 -8.37 -1.07 -12.39
N PHE A 52 -8.17 -2.26 -12.95
CA PHE A 52 -7.09 -2.54 -13.89
C PHE A 52 -7.65 -2.73 -15.30
N THR A 53 -7.11 -2.00 -16.27
CA THR A 53 -7.37 -2.25 -17.70
C THR A 53 -6.05 -2.36 -18.46
N TYR A 54 -6.02 -3.24 -19.46
CA TYR A 54 -4.85 -3.47 -20.31
C TYR A 54 -5.27 -3.46 -21.77
N GLU A 55 -4.86 -2.43 -22.50
CA GLU A 55 -5.22 -2.24 -23.91
C GLU A 55 -4.04 -1.68 -24.68
N ASN A 56 -3.78 -2.20 -25.88
CA ASN A 56 -2.71 -1.74 -26.79
C ASN A 56 -1.32 -1.63 -26.13
N GLY A 57 -0.98 -2.55 -25.22
CA GLY A 57 0.30 -2.55 -24.50
C GLY A 57 0.37 -1.57 -23.32
N VAL A 58 -0.71 -0.83 -23.03
CA VAL A 58 -0.79 0.12 -21.93
C VAL A 58 -1.60 -0.47 -20.79
N ALA A 59 -0.97 -0.62 -19.63
CA ALA A 59 -1.65 -0.89 -18.37
C ALA A 59 -2.15 0.41 -17.75
N LYS A 60 -3.45 0.51 -17.49
CA LYS A 60 -4.06 1.60 -16.73
C LYS A 60 -4.55 1.04 -15.40
N LEU A 61 -4.14 1.70 -14.32
CA LEU A 61 -4.56 1.39 -12.96
C LEU A 61 -5.22 2.64 -12.39
N GLY A 62 -6.45 2.50 -11.92
CA GLY A 62 -7.21 3.58 -11.32
C GLY A 62 -7.88 3.12 -10.03
N VAL A 63 -8.33 4.08 -9.24
CA VAL A 63 -9.28 3.85 -8.14
C VAL A 63 -10.53 4.62 -8.51
N ASP A 64 -11.70 4.04 -8.27
CA ASP A 64 -12.95 4.73 -8.53
C ASP A 64 -13.08 5.96 -7.62
N SER A 65 -12.90 7.15 -8.20
CA SER A 65 -12.98 8.43 -7.49
C SER A 65 -14.41 8.84 -7.15
N SER A 66 -15.42 8.14 -7.67
CA SER A 66 -16.82 8.40 -7.32
C SER A 66 -17.15 7.97 -5.89
N ILE A 67 -16.33 7.10 -5.29
CA ILE A 67 -16.57 6.49 -3.98
C ILE A 67 -15.83 7.23 -2.85
N LEU A 68 -14.65 7.80 -3.13
CA LEU A 68 -13.88 8.61 -2.19
C LEU A 68 -13.29 9.83 -2.91
N PRO A 69 -13.60 11.06 -2.47
CA PRO A 69 -13.02 12.25 -3.06
C PRO A 69 -11.52 12.28 -2.78
N MET A 70 -10.70 12.56 -3.81
CA MET A 70 -9.25 12.74 -3.65
C MET A 70 -8.96 14.10 -3.01
N ILE A 71 -9.30 14.24 -1.73
CA ILE A 71 -8.98 15.40 -0.89
C ILE A 71 -7.72 15.14 -0.06
N GLU A 72 -7.06 16.20 0.38
CA GLU A 72 -5.74 16.13 1.03
C GLU A 72 -5.77 15.24 2.28
N GLU A 73 -6.87 15.27 3.02
CA GLU A 73 -7.09 14.52 4.26
C GLU A 73 -7.45 13.04 4.03
N TYR A 74 -7.99 12.68 2.86
CA TYR A 74 -8.51 11.35 2.54
C TYR A 74 -8.17 10.94 1.11
N SER A 75 -6.88 10.86 0.79
CA SER A 75 -6.40 10.45 -0.54
C SER A 75 -5.63 9.13 -0.50
N THR A 76 -5.84 8.31 -1.53
CA THR A 76 -4.96 7.18 -1.85
C THR A 76 -3.65 7.73 -2.38
N LYS A 77 -2.60 7.69 -1.56
CA LYS A 77 -1.29 8.28 -1.92
C LYS A 77 -0.50 7.44 -2.92
N TRP A 78 -0.69 6.12 -2.89
CA TRP A 78 0.10 5.18 -3.68
C TRP A 78 -0.74 3.96 -4.06
N ILE A 79 -0.47 3.40 -5.24
CA ILE A 79 -0.94 2.08 -5.67
C ILE A 79 0.31 1.34 -6.16
N PHE A 80 0.51 0.10 -5.70
CA PHE A 80 1.67 -0.74 -6.02
C PHE A 80 1.25 -1.91 -6.92
#